data_AF-A0A9W9AXP7-F1
#
_entry.id   AF-A0A9W9AXP7-F1
#
_cell.length_a   1.000
_cell.length_b   1.000
_cell.length_c   1.000
_cell.angle_alpha   90.00
_cell.angle_beta   90.00
_cell.angle_gamma   90.00
#
_symmetry.space_group_name_H-M   'P 1'
#
loop_
_entity.id
_entity.type
_entity.pdbx_description
1 polymer ?
#
loop_
_entity_poly.entity_id
_entity_poly.type
_entity_poly.pdbx_seq_one_letter_code
_entity_poly.pdbx_strand_id
1 'polypeptide(L)'
;MSPSDATYDQTKVFREQLHCRALQFHQCEIGRCLVVKKGRTVCKNRAPWPVSEVDWIDKNGEWGMKRTVPYVNGFNPTITEAIICNNDIKLVTNGDETQDMTYYFTTYATKKRDKSTNETAILAKRYAYHQKQEAKNNNYDEVGRRLITRCATSLNRSQELSAPEVISYLMGWGDRYISHYFVPIYLDGIASVLRQAHPILQTKKYVWRIDQGQVLI
;
A
#
# COMPACT_ATOMS: atom_id res chain seq x y z
N MET A 1 17.31 -25.07 -7.11
CA MET A 1 18.49 -25.56 -6.35
C MET A 1 17.92 -26.14 -5.08
N SER A 2 18.28 -27.38 -4.75
CA SER A 2 17.73 -28.02 -3.56
C SER A 2 18.52 -27.53 -2.34
N PRO A 3 17.87 -27.24 -1.19
CA PRO A 3 18.59 -27.01 0.06
C PRO A 3 19.47 -28.20 0.49
N SER A 4 19.25 -29.37 -0.11
CA SER A 4 20.04 -30.59 0.15
C SER A 4 21.35 -30.65 -0.65
N ASP A 5 21.59 -29.71 -1.58
CA ASP A 5 22.81 -29.71 -2.40
C ASP A 5 24.03 -29.32 -1.53
N ALA A 6 25.13 -30.07 -1.62
CA ALA A 6 26.33 -29.83 -0.79
C ALA A 6 26.96 -28.44 -1.02
N THR A 7 26.70 -27.82 -2.18
CA THR A 7 27.18 -26.47 -2.54
C THR A 7 26.12 -25.39 -2.33
N TYR A 8 24.99 -25.73 -1.69
CA TYR A 8 23.84 -24.82 -1.57
C TYR A 8 24.24 -23.49 -0.92
N ASP A 9 24.91 -23.54 0.24
CA ASP A 9 25.29 -22.34 1.00
C ASP A 9 26.26 -21.43 0.23
N GLN A 10 27.27 -22.02 -0.40
CA GLN A 10 28.24 -21.27 -1.21
C GLN A 10 27.55 -20.58 -2.40
N THR A 11 26.68 -21.32 -3.08
CA THR A 11 25.94 -20.80 -4.24
C THR A 11 24.93 -19.73 -3.83
N LYS A 12 24.30 -19.88 -2.66
CA LYS A 12 23.38 -18.91 -2.09
C LYS A 12 24.08 -17.58 -1.82
N VAL A 13 25.21 -17.60 -1.12
CA VAL A 13 25.98 -16.38 -0.84
C VAL A 13 26.43 -15.69 -2.13
N PHE A 14 26.90 -16.46 -3.12
CA PHE A 14 27.29 -15.92 -4.41
C PHE A 14 26.12 -15.24 -5.15
N ARG A 15 24.95 -15.89 -5.17
CA ARG A 15 23.73 -15.33 -5.78
C ARG A 15 23.25 -14.08 -5.05
N GLU A 16 23.28 -14.09 -3.71
CA GLU A 16 22.94 -12.93 -2.89
C GLU A 16 23.82 -11.75 -3.28
N GLN A 17 25.14 -11.91 -3.35
CA GLN A 17 26.05 -10.84 -3.75
C GLN A 17 25.76 -10.30 -5.15
N LEU A 18 25.50 -11.18 -6.12
CA LEU A 18 25.11 -10.78 -7.48
C LEU A 18 23.81 -9.99 -7.49
N HIS A 19 22.77 -10.49 -6.81
CA HIS A 19 21.48 -9.82 -6.71
C HIS A 19 21.59 -8.49 -5.99
N CYS A 20 22.36 -8.40 -4.91
CA CYS A 20 22.58 -7.16 -4.17
C CYS A 20 23.24 -6.10 -5.05
N ARG A 21 24.29 -6.49 -5.78
CA ARG A 21 24.99 -5.58 -6.70
C ARG A 21 24.09 -5.10 -7.84
N ALA A 22 23.25 -5.98 -8.38
CA ALA A 22 22.39 -5.66 -9.52
C ALA A 22 21.13 -4.88 -9.12
N LEU A 23 20.55 -5.15 -7.94
CA LEU A 23 19.19 -4.70 -7.59
C LEU A 23 19.15 -3.69 -6.45
N GLN A 24 20.10 -3.76 -5.50
CA GLN A 24 20.06 -2.95 -4.27
C GLN A 24 21.00 -1.74 -4.31
N PHE A 25 21.92 -1.69 -5.29
CA PHE A 25 22.84 -0.59 -5.44
C PHE A 25 22.16 0.60 -6.15
N HIS A 26 22.07 1.72 -5.46
CA HIS A 26 21.51 2.95 -5.99
C HIS A 26 22.55 3.72 -6.79
N GLN A 27 22.39 3.75 -8.10
CA GLN A 27 23.18 4.59 -8.98
C GLN A 27 22.42 5.88 -9.31
N CYS A 28 22.99 7.01 -8.90
CA CYS A 28 22.39 8.31 -9.18
C CYS A 28 22.53 8.69 -10.65
N GLU A 29 21.40 8.99 -11.31
CA GLU A 29 21.36 9.42 -12.71
C GLU A 29 20.44 10.63 -12.91
N ILE A 30 20.81 11.49 -13.86
CA ILE A 30 20.00 12.62 -14.33
C ILE A 30 18.73 12.07 -15.00
N GLY A 31 17.57 12.63 -14.68
CA GLY A 31 16.28 12.16 -15.19
C GLY A 31 15.67 10.98 -14.41
N ARG A 32 16.41 10.33 -13.51
CA ARG A 32 15.87 9.30 -12.59
C ARG A 32 15.64 9.83 -11.19
N CYS A 33 16.73 10.09 -10.45
CA CYS A 33 16.68 10.48 -9.04
C CYS A 33 17.36 11.82 -8.77
N LEU A 34 18.29 12.27 -9.63
CA LEU A 34 18.94 13.56 -9.46
C LEU A 34 17.97 14.68 -9.84
N VAL A 35 17.75 15.59 -8.89
CA VAL A 35 16.89 16.76 -9.03
C VAL A 35 17.66 18.02 -8.63
N VAL A 36 17.40 19.14 -9.30
CA VAL A 36 18.00 20.42 -8.93
C VAL A 36 17.14 21.06 -7.85
N LYS A 37 17.71 21.25 -6.66
CA LYS A 37 17.11 22.03 -5.57
C LYS A 37 18.02 23.20 -5.24
N LYS A 38 17.49 24.42 -5.31
CA LYS A 38 18.24 25.66 -4.98
C LYS A 38 19.59 25.75 -5.72
N GLY A 39 19.60 25.41 -7.00
CA GLY A 39 20.82 25.43 -7.84
C GLY A 39 21.81 24.29 -7.61
N ARG A 40 21.51 23.32 -6.72
CA ARG A 40 22.36 22.14 -6.47
C ARG A 40 21.67 20.87 -6.92
N THR A 41 22.42 19.99 -7.57
CA THR A 41 21.94 18.65 -7.95
C THR A 41 21.99 17.74 -6.72
N VAL A 42 20.83 17.25 -6.29
CA VAL A 42 20.69 16.36 -5.13
C VAL A 42 19.90 15.11 -5.50
N CYS A 43 20.17 13.99 -4.86
CA CYS A 43 19.35 12.80 -5.01
C CYS A 43 18.02 12.97 -4.26
N LYS A 44 16.89 12.81 -4.95
CA LYS A 44 15.55 12.86 -4.33
C LYS A 44 15.35 11.78 -3.25
N ASN A 45 16.07 10.66 -3.36
CA ASN A 45 16.08 9.57 -2.39
C ASN A 45 17.06 9.80 -1.23
N ARG A 46 17.72 10.96 -1.18
CA ARG A 46 18.69 11.37 -0.14
C ARG A 46 19.97 10.53 -0.09
N ALA A 47 20.35 9.85 -1.18
CA ALA A 47 21.67 9.23 -1.29
C ALA A 47 22.77 10.32 -1.45
N PRO A 48 23.97 10.15 -0.87
CA PRO A 48 24.42 9.01 -0.05
C PRO A 48 23.70 8.96 1.31
N TRP A 49 23.31 7.76 1.73
CA TRP A 49 22.68 7.56 3.04
C TRP A 49 23.71 7.50 4.17
N PRO A 50 23.32 7.83 5.42
CA PRO A 50 24.19 7.67 6.58
C PRO A 50 24.70 6.23 6.71
N VAL A 51 25.98 6.12 7.03
CA VAL A 51 26.68 4.85 7.27
C VAL A 51 26.82 4.60 8.77
N SER A 52 26.83 3.33 9.14
CA SER A 52 27.04 2.86 10.51
C SER A 52 27.63 1.46 10.48
N GLU A 53 28.57 1.16 11.37
CA GLU A 53 29.16 -0.18 11.51
C GLU A 53 28.29 -1.14 12.34
N VAL A 54 27.32 -0.59 13.07
CA VAL A 54 26.41 -1.32 13.97
C VAL A 54 24.99 -0.82 13.80
N ASP A 55 24.02 -1.71 14.08
CA ASP A 55 22.64 -1.32 14.26
C ASP A 55 22.48 -0.60 15.61
N TRP A 56 21.69 0.47 15.64
CA TRP A 56 21.45 1.23 16.87
C TRP A 56 20.02 1.73 16.94
N ILE A 57 19.55 1.91 18.17
CA ILE A 57 18.30 2.58 18.51
C ILE A 57 18.61 3.50 19.69
N ASP A 58 18.20 4.76 19.59
CA ASP A 58 18.40 5.74 20.66
C ASP A 58 17.21 5.78 21.64
N LYS A 59 17.34 6.57 22.70
CA LYS A 59 16.29 6.75 23.72
C LYS A 59 15.05 7.47 23.20
N ASN A 60 15.16 8.21 22.10
CA ASN A 60 14.05 8.94 21.47
C ASN A 60 13.29 8.06 20.48
N GLY A 61 13.79 6.85 20.20
CA GLY A 61 13.21 5.92 19.24
C GLY A 61 13.71 6.12 17.81
N GLU A 62 14.70 7.00 17.60
CA GLU A 62 15.45 7.05 16.34
C GLU A 62 16.29 5.78 16.22
N TRP A 63 16.51 5.33 14.99
CA TRP A 63 17.27 4.12 14.74
C TRP A 63 18.10 4.25 13.47
N GLY A 64 19.12 3.41 13.38
CA GLY A 64 19.91 3.26 12.17
C GLY A 64 20.36 1.81 12.02
N MET A 65 20.29 1.31 10.78
CA MET A 65 20.88 0.01 10.44
C MET A 65 22.39 0.14 10.26
N LYS A 66 23.08 -0.98 10.44
CA LYS A 66 24.41 -1.18 9.90
C LYS A 66 24.38 -0.96 8.39
N ARG A 67 25.13 0.03 7.92
CA ARG A 67 25.34 0.34 6.50
C ARG A 67 26.79 0.76 6.32
N THR A 68 27.60 -0.09 5.71
CA THR A 68 29.00 0.23 5.39
C THR A 68 29.15 0.88 4.01
N VAL A 69 28.14 0.70 3.13
CA VAL A 69 28.11 1.26 1.77
C VAL A 69 26.93 2.24 1.64
N PRO A 70 27.17 3.55 1.46
CA PRO A 70 26.13 4.59 1.52
C PRO A 70 25.13 4.59 0.36
N TYR A 71 25.33 3.74 -0.65
CA TYR A 71 24.47 3.61 -1.84
C TYR A 71 23.75 2.26 -1.89
N VAL A 72 23.84 1.44 -0.85
CA VAL A 72 23.12 0.17 -0.77
C VAL A 72 21.89 0.36 0.11
N ASN A 73 20.74 -0.06 -0.40
CA ASN A 73 19.48 -0.06 0.34
C ASN A 73 19.57 -0.95 1.59
N GLY A 74 18.71 -0.71 2.57
CA GLY A 74 18.52 -1.68 3.63
C GLY A 74 17.77 -2.89 3.09
N PHE A 75 18.46 -3.95 2.67
CA PHE A 75 17.81 -5.11 2.05
C PHE A 75 17.77 -6.29 3.02
N ASN A 76 16.86 -7.23 2.78
CA ASN A 76 16.86 -8.53 3.47
C ASN A 76 17.32 -9.61 2.48
N PRO A 77 18.33 -10.42 2.85
CA PRO A 77 18.82 -11.51 2.00
C PRO A 77 17.73 -12.48 1.54
N THR A 78 16.88 -12.93 2.46
CA THR A 78 15.80 -13.89 2.18
C THR A 78 14.76 -13.33 1.21
N ILE A 79 14.35 -12.07 1.43
CA ILE A 79 13.44 -11.39 0.50
C ILE A 79 14.12 -11.25 -0.87
N THR A 80 15.36 -10.78 -0.91
CA THR A 80 16.11 -10.61 -2.17
C THR A 80 16.25 -11.92 -2.94
N GLU A 81 16.43 -13.05 -2.26
CA GLU A 81 16.46 -14.39 -2.88
C GLU A 81 15.07 -14.83 -3.38
N ALA A 82 14.01 -14.56 -2.60
CA ALA A 82 12.66 -15.01 -2.91
C ALA A 82 12.01 -14.24 -4.08
N ILE A 83 12.15 -12.92 -4.11
CA ILE A 83 11.47 -12.06 -5.08
C ILE A 83 12.40 -11.50 -6.17
N ILE A 84 13.72 -11.57 -5.97
CA ILE A 84 14.75 -11.17 -6.96
C ILE A 84 14.47 -9.77 -7.52
N CYS A 85 14.08 -8.85 -6.63
CA CYS A 85 13.84 -7.46 -6.98
C CYS A 85 14.35 -6.51 -5.89
N ASN A 86 14.41 -5.22 -6.24
CA ASN A 86 14.83 -4.16 -5.33
C ASN A 86 13.92 -4.12 -4.08
N ASN A 87 14.52 -4.10 -2.89
CA ASN A 87 13.80 -3.96 -1.64
C ASN A 87 14.52 -2.97 -0.71
N ASP A 88 13.78 -2.02 -0.15
CA ASP A 88 14.26 -1.03 0.81
C ASP A 88 13.46 -1.17 2.11
N ILE A 89 14.02 -1.94 3.04
CA ILE A 89 13.43 -2.31 4.31
C ILE A 89 13.85 -1.31 5.36
N LYS A 90 12.86 -0.80 6.09
CA LYS A 90 13.02 0.16 7.16
C LYS A 90 12.28 -0.34 8.39
N LEU A 91 12.92 -0.24 9.55
CA LEU A 91 12.26 -0.38 10.83
C LEU A 91 11.39 0.86 11.06
N VAL A 92 10.20 0.64 11.62
CA VAL A 92 9.22 1.68 11.90
C VAL A 92 8.99 1.66 13.42
N THR A 93 9.45 2.69 14.12
CA THR A 93 9.38 2.83 15.59
C THR A 93 8.35 3.90 15.99
N ASN A 94 8.37 4.47 17.20
CA ASN A 94 7.37 5.46 17.64
C ASN A 94 7.73 6.93 17.29
N GLY A 95 8.59 7.17 16.30
CA GLY A 95 9.04 8.51 15.92
C GLY A 95 8.16 9.20 14.86
N ASP A 96 8.44 10.49 14.60
CA ASP A 96 7.74 11.29 13.59
C ASP A 96 7.79 10.66 12.18
N GLU A 97 8.90 9.99 11.84
CA GLU A 97 9.04 9.25 10.57
C GLU A 97 7.94 8.20 10.37
N THR A 98 7.45 7.60 11.45
CA THR A 98 6.41 6.57 11.43
C THR A 98 5.05 7.15 11.08
N GLN A 99 4.76 8.38 11.47
CA GLN A 99 3.50 9.04 11.11
C GLN A 99 3.43 9.26 9.59
N ASP A 100 4.50 9.78 9.00
CA ASP A 100 4.62 10.00 7.55
C ASP A 100 4.56 8.68 6.78
N MET A 101 5.28 7.65 7.24
CA MET A 101 5.24 6.32 6.64
C MET A 101 3.85 5.68 6.75
N THR A 102 3.18 5.79 7.90
CA THR A 102 1.83 5.24 8.11
C THR A 102 0.81 5.93 7.21
N TYR A 103 0.91 7.26 7.06
CA TYR A 103 0.09 8.01 6.12
C TYR A 103 0.31 7.52 4.69
N TYR A 104 1.58 7.34 4.29
CA TYR A 104 1.92 6.80 2.98
C TYR A 104 1.35 5.40 2.76
N PHE A 105 1.61 4.45 3.67
CA PHE A 105 1.08 3.08 3.57
C PHE A 105 -0.44 3.06 3.50
N THR A 106 -1.12 3.83 4.35
CA THR A 106 -2.58 3.95 4.36
C THR A 106 -3.08 4.53 3.04
N THR A 107 -2.46 5.59 2.54
CA THR A 107 -2.82 6.21 1.26
C THR A 107 -2.69 5.22 0.10
N TYR A 108 -1.65 4.38 0.11
CA TYR A 108 -1.47 3.33 -0.90
C TYR A 108 -2.46 2.17 -0.73
N ALA A 109 -2.67 1.69 0.50
CA ALA A 109 -3.60 0.60 0.79
C ALA A 109 -5.05 0.97 0.48
N THR A 110 -5.41 2.23 0.75
CA THR A 110 -6.74 2.80 0.45
C THR A 110 -6.82 3.42 -0.94
N LYS A 111 -5.72 3.38 -1.73
CA LYS A 111 -5.71 3.96 -3.08
C LYS A 111 -6.81 3.27 -3.87
N LYS A 112 -7.76 4.08 -4.36
CA LYS A 112 -8.85 3.56 -5.18
C LYS A 112 -8.25 2.81 -6.36
N ARG A 113 -8.69 1.58 -6.57
CA ARG A 113 -8.35 0.83 -7.78
C ARG A 113 -8.83 1.67 -8.96
N ASP A 114 -7.91 1.98 -9.88
CA ASP A 114 -8.28 2.61 -11.14
C ASP A 114 -9.18 1.64 -11.89
N LYS A 115 -10.34 2.13 -12.35
CA LYS A 115 -11.32 1.28 -13.03
C LYS A 115 -10.99 1.31 -14.52
N SER A 116 -10.54 0.18 -15.07
CA SER A 116 -10.37 0.05 -16.53
C SER A 116 -11.72 0.10 -17.26
N THR A 117 -12.80 -0.28 -16.57
CA THR A 117 -14.15 -0.34 -17.13
C THR A 117 -14.99 0.87 -16.73
N ASN A 118 -15.72 1.42 -17.70
CA ASN A 118 -16.76 2.42 -17.44
C ASN A 118 -18.01 1.72 -16.87
N GLU A 119 -18.21 1.84 -15.55
CA GLU A 119 -19.34 1.24 -14.84
C GLU A 119 -20.69 1.68 -15.42
N THR A 120 -20.81 2.96 -15.78
CA THR A 120 -22.02 3.52 -16.39
C THR A 120 -22.31 2.84 -17.73
N ALA A 121 -21.29 2.55 -18.54
CA ALA A 121 -21.46 1.84 -19.80
C ALA A 121 -21.90 0.39 -19.59
N ILE A 122 -21.36 -0.31 -18.58
CA ILE A 122 -21.78 -1.66 -18.21
C ILE A 122 -23.26 -1.67 -17.78
N LEU A 123 -23.65 -0.72 -16.92
CA LEU A 123 -25.01 -0.59 -16.44
C LEU A 123 -25.99 -0.22 -17.57
N ALA A 124 -25.62 0.73 -18.43
CA ALA A 124 -26.44 1.13 -19.58
C ALA A 124 -26.68 -0.06 -20.54
N LYS A 125 -25.61 -0.82 -20.84
CA LYS A 125 -25.73 -2.05 -21.64
C LYS A 125 -26.66 -3.06 -20.96
N ARG A 126 -26.47 -3.33 -19.66
CA ARG A 126 -27.28 -4.29 -18.89
C ARG A 126 -28.74 -3.87 -18.83
N TYR A 127 -29.03 -2.59 -18.69
CA TYR A 127 -30.37 -2.00 -18.69
C TYR A 127 -31.06 -2.20 -20.05
N ALA A 128 -30.39 -1.89 -21.16
CA ALA A 128 -30.95 -2.08 -22.50
C ALA A 128 -31.34 -3.55 -22.79
N TYR A 129 -30.52 -4.51 -22.36
CA TYR A 129 -30.87 -5.93 -22.46
C TYR A 129 -32.01 -6.32 -21.51
N HIS A 130 -32.05 -5.76 -20.31
CA HIS A 130 -33.11 -6.04 -19.34
C HIS A 130 -34.48 -5.58 -19.85
N GLN A 131 -34.58 -4.38 -20.42
CA GLN A 131 -35.83 -3.88 -21.02
C GLN A 131 -36.36 -4.83 -22.10
N LYS A 132 -35.48 -5.34 -22.98
CA LYS A 132 -35.88 -6.31 -24.01
C LYS A 132 -36.33 -7.65 -23.42
N GLN A 133 -35.68 -8.12 -22.36
CA GLN A 133 -35.98 -9.42 -21.72
C GLN A 133 -37.30 -9.40 -20.94
N GLU A 134 -37.63 -8.29 -20.28
CA GLU A 134 -38.82 -8.18 -19.44
C GLU A 134 -39.98 -7.46 -20.13
N ALA A 135 -39.91 -7.19 -21.45
CA ALA A 135 -40.92 -6.43 -22.18
C ALA A 135 -42.35 -7.02 -22.10
N LYS A 136 -42.48 -8.32 -21.83
CA LYS A 136 -43.77 -9.03 -21.68
C LYS A 136 -44.12 -9.34 -20.22
N ASN A 137 -43.29 -8.92 -19.26
CA ASN A 137 -43.50 -9.18 -17.85
C ASN A 137 -44.29 -8.04 -17.21
N ASN A 138 -45.49 -8.34 -16.71
CA ASN A 138 -46.37 -7.35 -16.10
C ASN A 138 -46.16 -7.20 -14.59
N ASN A 139 -45.29 -8.00 -13.98
CA ASN A 139 -44.96 -7.87 -12.55
C ASN A 139 -43.81 -6.89 -12.35
N TYR A 140 -44.13 -5.61 -12.20
CA TYR A 140 -43.14 -4.54 -12.07
C TYR A 140 -42.19 -4.69 -10.87
N ASP A 141 -42.68 -5.23 -9.74
CA ASP A 141 -41.84 -5.47 -8.55
C ASP A 141 -40.76 -6.51 -8.85
N GLU A 142 -41.14 -7.60 -9.53
CA GLU A 142 -40.19 -8.63 -9.92
C GLU A 142 -39.19 -8.12 -10.96
N VAL A 143 -39.66 -7.34 -11.94
CA VAL A 143 -38.82 -6.70 -12.96
C VAL A 143 -37.77 -5.79 -12.30
N GLY A 144 -38.18 -4.93 -11.38
CA GLY A 144 -37.28 -4.05 -10.63
C GLY A 144 -36.24 -4.82 -9.81
N ARG A 145 -36.66 -5.85 -9.07
CA ARG A 145 -35.75 -6.71 -8.29
C ARG A 145 -34.72 -7.40 -9.19
N ARG A 146 -35.15 -7.92 -10.34
CA ARG A 146 -34.29 -8.57 -11.33
C ARG A 146 -33.31 -7.57 -11.96
N LEU A 147 -33.73 -6.33 -12.22
CA LEU A 147 -32.85 -5.28 -12.74
C LEU A 147 -31.68 -5.03 -11.80
N ILE A 148 -31.97 -4.74 -10.52
CA ILE A 148 -30.94 -4.45 -9.51
C ILE A 148 -29.98 -5.64 -9.40
N THR A 149 -30.51 -6.85 -9.29
CA THR A 149 -29.70 -8.08 -9.19
C THR A 149 -28.79 -8.24 -10.40
N ARG A 150 -29.32 -8.11 -11.63
CA ARG A 150 -28.55 -8.26 -12.88
C ARG A 150 -27.49 -7.17 -13.05
N CYS A 151 -27.79 -5.95 -12.64
CA CYS A 151 -26.83 -4.84 -12.62
C CYS A 151 -25.67 -5.14 -11.65
N ALA A 152 -25.99 -5.55 -10.42
CA ALA A 152 -24.99 -5.95 -9.43
C ALA A 152 -24.11 -7.11 -9.94
N THR A 153 -24.72 -8.17 -10.51
CA THR A 153 -23.95 -9.28 -11.10
C THR A 153 -23.07 -8.84 -12.27
N SER A 154 -23.52 -7.89 -13.09
CA SER A 154 -22.74 -7.38 -14.23
C SER A 154 -21.54 -6.56 -13.78
N LEU A 155 -21.71 -5.73 -12.75
CA LEU A 155 -20.61 -5.01 -12.11
C LEU A 155 -19.61 -5.97 -11.47
N ASN A 156 -20.09 -6.95 -10.70
CA ASN A 156 -19.22 -7.95 -10.06
C ASN A 156 -18.45 -8.77 -11.08
N ARG A 157 -19.07 -9.16 -12.21
CA ARG A 157 -18.40 -9.90 -13.28
C ARG A 157 -17.27 -9.09 -13.94
N SER A 158 -17.47 -7.78 -14.08
CA SER A 158 -16.49 -6.88 -14.67
C SER A 158 -15.51 -6.30 -13.66
N GLN A 159 -15.64 -6.67 -12.38
CA GLN A 159 -14.74 -6.22 -11.34
C GLN A 159 -13.35 -6.84 -11.55
N GLU A 160 -12.34 -5.99 -11.59
CA GLU A 160 -10.95 -6.43 -11.66
C GLU A 160 -10.46 -6.84 -10.27
N LEU A 161 -9.97 -8.07 -10.19
CA LEU A 161 -9.33 -8.63 -9.00
C LEU A 161 -7.84 -8.81 -9.27
N SER A 162 -7.01 -8.62 -8.24
CA SER A 162 -5.58 -8.84 -8.39
C SER A 162 -5.28 -10.34 -8.52
N ALA A 163 -4.30 -10.73 -9.34
CA ALA A 163 -3.93 -12.14 -9.47
C ALA A 163 -3.58 -12.80 -8.11
N PRO A 164 -2.84 -12.13 -7.19
CA PRO A 164 -2.59 -12.69 -5.86
C PRO A 164 -3.87 -12.93 -5.05
N GLU A 165 -4.84 -12.00 -5.12
CA GLU A 165 -6.14 -12.16 -4.45
C GLU A 165 -6.88 -13.39 -4.97
N VAL A 166 -6.96 -13.56 -6.30
CA VAL A 166 -7.60 -14.72 -6.93
C VAL A 166 -6.93 -16.03 -6.50
N ILE A 167 -5.59 -16.10 -6.55
CA ILE A 167 -4.85 -17.29 -6.13
C ILE A 167 -5.07 -17.58 -4.65
N SER A 168 -5.07 -16.57 -3.79
CA SER A 168 -5.28 -16.76 -2.35
C SER A 168 -6.64 -17.40 -2.03
N TYR A 169 -7.69 -17.00 -2.74
CA TYR A 169 -9.01 -17.62 -2.62
C TYR A 169 -9.05 -19.03 -3.23
N LEU A 170 -8.46 -19.24 -4.40
CA LEU A 170 -8.41 -20.56 -5.04
C LEU A 170 -7.65 -21.60 -4.20
N MET A 171 -6.59 -21.15 -3.51
CA MET A 171 -5.79 -21.99 -2.63
C MET A 171 -6.38 -22.17 -1.23
N GLY A 172 -7.49 -21.49 -0.92
CA GLY A 172 -8.13 -21.54 0.41
C GLY A 172 -7.35 -20.84 1.52
N TRP A 173 -6.37 -20.00 1.17
CA TRP A 173 -5.59 -19.22 2.15
C TRP A 173 -6.38 -18.05 2.72
N GLY A 174 -7.41 -17.59 2.00
CA GLY A 174 -8.25 -16.46 2.40
C GLY A 174 -7.58 -15.12 2.10
N ASP A 175 -8.10 -14.04 2.69
CA ASP A 175 -7.66 -12.66 2.43
C ASP A 175 -7.04 -11.98 3.66
N ARG A 176 -6.75 -12.76 4.72
CA ARG A 176 -6.34 -12.24 6.03
C ARG A 176 -5.13 -12.97 6.58
N TYR A 177 -4.11 -12.20 6.95
CA TYR A 177 -3.02 -12.64 7.81
C TYR A 177 -3.22 -12.04 9.19
N ILE A 178 -3.86 -12.79 10.10
CA ILE A 178 -4.12 -12.34 11.46
C ILE A 178 -3.48 -13.30 12.46
N SER A 179 -2.74 -12.76 13.43
CA SER A 179 -2.25 -13.52 14.58
C SER A 179 -3.22 -13.49 15.77
N HIS A 180 -4.20 -12.57 15.74
CA HIS A 180 -5.14 -12.33 16.82
C HIS A 180 -6.55 -12.07 16.27
N TYR A 181 -7.56 -12.27 17.12
CA TYR A 181 -8.94 -11.91 16.81
C TYR A 181 -9.22 -10.48 17.25
N PHE A 182 -9.82 -9.70 16.35
CA PHE A 182 -10.21 -8.32 16.63
C PHE A 182 -11.70 -8.25 16.94
N VAL A 183 -12.06 -7.42 17.90
CA VAL A 183 -13.46 -7.10 18.22
C VAL A 183 -13.84 -5.83 17.47
N PRO A 184 -14.97 -5.79 16.74
CA PRO A 184 -15.41 -4.56 16.09
C PRO A 184 -15.70 -3.49 17.14
N ILE A 185 -15.05 -2.33 17.00
CA ILE A 185 -15.34 -1.15 17.81
C ILE A 185 -16.21 -0.22 16.98
N TYR A 186 -17.47 -0.07 17.40
CA TYR A 186 -18.42 0.83 16.75
C TYR A 186 -18.16 2.28 17.15
N LEU A 187 -17.22 2.92 16.43
CA LEU A 187 -16.80 4.28 16.70
C LEU A 187 -17.93 5.31 16.59
N ASP A 188 -18.95 5.07 15.76
CA ASP A 188 -20.07 6.00 15.63
C ASP A 188 -20.85 6.19 16.94
N GLY A 189 -21.10 5.10 17.66
CA GLY A 189 -21.77 5.14 18.97
C GLY A 189 -20.91 5.87 20.01
N ILE A 190 -19.62 5.54 20.06
CA ILE A 190 -18.65 6.19 20.96
C ILE A 190 -18.54 7.69 20.63
N ALA A 191 -18.39 8.04 19.36
CA ALA A 191 -18.31 9.42 18.90
C ALA A 191 -19.61 10.20 19.15
N SER A 192 -20.77 9.54 19.10
CA SER A 192 -22.05 10.14 19.49
C SER A 192 -22.07 10.49 20.98
N VAL A 193 -21.73 9.52 21.85
CA VAL A 193 -21.67 9.72 23.30
C VAL A 193 -20.62 10.77 23.67
N LEU A 194 -19.44 10.75 23.05
CA LEU A 194 -18.39 11.75 23.26
C LEU A 194 -18.85 13.15 22.86
N ARG A 195 -19.55 13.29 21.72
CA ARG A 195 -20.10 14.58 21.29
C ARG A 195 -21.23 15.07 22.21
N GLN A 196 -21.98 14.16 22.82
CA GLN A 196 -23.00 14.50 23.81
C GLN A 196 -22.37 14.96 25.14
N ALA A 197 -21.37 14.23 25.63
CA ALA A 197 -20.66 14.55 26.87
C ALA A 197 -19.77 15.80 26.74
N HIS A 198 -19.22 16.04 25.54
CA HIS A 198 -18.32 17.17 25.25
C HIS A 198 -18.83 17.96 24.03
N PRO A 199 -19.74 18.92 24.22
CA PRO A 199 -20.31 19.73 23.13
C PRO A 199 -19.27 20.50 22.31
N ILE A 200 -18.08 20.76 22.86
CA ILE A 200 -16.96 21.37 22.13
C ILE A 200 -16.54 20.56 20.89
N LEU A 201 -16.69 19.23 20.94
CA LEU A 201 -16.39 18.32 19.82
C LEU A 201 -17.42 18.38 18.68
N GLN A 202 -18.57 19.03 18.90
CA GLN A 202 -19.57 19.24 17.84
C GLN A 202 -19.20 20.40 16.93
N THR A 203 -18.26 21.27 17.33
CA THR A 203 -17.81 22.37 16.50
C THR A 203 -16.78 21.89 15.47
N LYS A 204 -17.04 22.16 14.18
CA LYS A 204 -16.17 21.83 13.03
C LYS A 204 -14.78 22.53 13.03
N LYS A 205 -14.29 23.01 14.18
CA LYS A 205 -13.09 23.85 14.27
C LYS A 205 -11.75 23.10 14.13
N TYR A 206 -11.76 21.78 14.05
CA TYR A 206 -10.55 20.97 13.87
C TYR A 206 -10.33 20.46 12.43
N VAL A 207 -10.90 21.14 11.45
CA VAL A 207 -10.34 21.08 10.09
C VAL A 207 -9.09 21.95 10.12
N TRP A 208 -7.93 21.30 10.20
CA TRP A 208 -6.59 21.87 10.16
C TRP A 208 -6.51 23.18 9.36
N ARG A 209 -6.57 24.32 10.05
CA ARG A 209 -5.96 25.54 9.56
C ARG A 209 -4.47 25.32 9.67
N ILE A 210 -3.85 24.92 8.57
CA ILE A 210 -2.45 25.24 8.32
C ILE A 210 -2.46 26.76 8.18
N ASP A 211 -2.27 27.45 9.31
CA ASP A 211 -2.04 28.88 9.28
C ASP A 211 -0.84 29.12 8.36
N GLN A 212 -1.05 29.97 7.37
CA GLN A 212 0.01 30.49 6.52
C GLN A 212 0.98 31.28 7.38
N GLY A 213 1.94 30.56 7.97
CA GLY A 213 3.13 31.09 8.59
C GLY A 213 4.32 30.80 7.68
N GLN A 214 4.95 31.88 7.21
CA GLN A 214 6.18 31.90 6.43
C GLN A 214 7.14 30.75 6.72
N VAL A 215 7.52 30.02 5.67
CA VAL A 215 8.84 29.40 5.59
C VAL A 215 9.48 29.90 4.30
N LEU A 216 10.20 31.01 4.43
CA LEU A 216 11.41 31.22 3.64
C LEU A 216 12.33 30.04 4.02
N ILE A 217 12.44 29.01 3.17
CA ILE A 217 13.64 28.67 2.38
C ILE A 217 13.25 27.70 1.24
#